data_AF-A0A496YAN4-F1
#
_entry.id   AF-A0A496YAN4-F1
#
_cell.length_a   1.000
_cell.length_b   1.000
_cell.length_c   1.000
_cell.angle_alpha   90.00
_cell.angle_beta   90.00
_cell.angle_gamma   90.00
#
_symmetry.space_group_name_H-M   'P 1'
#
loop_
_entity.id
_entity.type
_entity.pdbx_description
1 polymer ?
#
loop_
_entity_poly.entity_id
_entity_poly.type
_entity_poly.pdbx_seq_one_letter_code
_entity_poly.pdbx_strand_id
1 'polypeptide(L)'
;GGTSGSYDKYNPGKDTMGRGIFVVDLSDGSLLFKAVYGDADNDEDESEDVTTGINQQYCKMKYCFPADISVIPFSESKIVMYGADIYGQIWKITYDYYSDLSHTYSDVDSTKWQVKRIFAANPGSDLATGDTDIVHAALNTSDTGRKTFYSPDVSYYGNAWTSKPVLYFGTGDRAHPRYAMISNRFYVVADHNVLTRETDLLNLTCDELDEQADSNGDGAVNSLDTTKKENLIQVLKDESICRGFYRVLDAQGACVDETENDHIGEKVLSQPTVFFKNVYFTSYQPVFDDPCNPNGNAYIYALDYSWGKSVFNYHDEGEGNPTVRNIMDTYLKLQNSSIPSGVRVVTRGGHAAGLISAGGAVSGVGEDQGTNIPGPPGGVSQILWETR
;
A
#
# COMPACT_ATOMS: atom_id res chain seq x y z
N GLY A 1 9.15 -9.47 25.47
CA GLY A 1 7.99 -9.16 26.30
C GLY A 1 6.81 -8.98 25.38
N GLY A 2 5.71 -9.67 25.63
CA GLY A 2 4.50 -9.67 24.81
C GLY A 2 3.59 -10.75 25.36
N THR A 3 2.43 -10.38 25.87
CA THR A 3 1.42 -11.31 26.37
C THR A 3 0.93 -12.17 25.23
N SER A 4 1.38 -13.43 25.16
CA SER A 4 0.86 -14.43 24.22
C SER A 4 -0.66 -14.54 24.34
N GLY A 5 -1.38 -13.83 23.46
CA GLY A 5 -2.83 -13.73 23.49
C GLY A 5 -3.41 -13.46 22.11
N SER A 6 -4.71 -13.71 21.95
CA SER A 6 -5.49 -13.46 20.73
C SER A 6 -5.39 -12.02 20.22
N TYR A 7 -5.03 -11.05 21.08
CA TYR A 7 -4.84 -9.63 20.76
C TYR A 7 -3.57 -9.31 19.97
N ASP A 8 -2.55 -10.17 20.03
CA ASP A 8 -1.30 -9.96 19.30
C ASP A 8 -1.43 -10.50 17.87
N LYS A 9 -2.09 -11.66 17.72
CA LYS A 9 -2.30 -12.35 16.43
C LYS A 9 -3.47 -11.79 15.62
N TYR A 10 -4.55 -11.40 16.29
CA TYR A 10 -5.74 -10.80 15.67
C TYR A 10 -6.01 -9.45 16.34
N ASN A 11 -6.93 -8.63 15.78
CA ASN A 11 -7.46 -7.47 16.51
C ASN A 11 -8.89 -7.81 17.02
N PRO A 12 -9.03 -8.49 18.17
CA PRO A 12 -10.24 -9.20 18.54
C PRO A 12 -11.33 -8.34 19.21
N GLY A 13 -11.10 -7.05 19.48
CA GLY A 13 -12.07 -6.23 20.21
C GLY A 13 -12.69 -5.15 19.34
N LYS A 14 -14.03 -5.02 19.37
CA LYS A 14 -14.80 -3.79 19.08
C LYS A 14 -14.67 -2.87 20.31
N ASP A 15 -14.16 -1.66 20.17
CA ASP A 15 -14.17 -0.61 21.19
C ASP A 15 -15.04 0.51 20.64
N THR A 16 -15.87 1.07 21.51
CA THR A 16 -16.81 2.13 21.17
C THR A 16 -16.15 3.51 21.18
N MET A 17 -14.90 3.60 21.65
CA MET A 17 -14.14 4.85 21.71
C MET A 17 -12.78 4.73 21.02
N GLY A 18 -12.27 5.87 20.53
CA GLY A 18 -10.94 5.97 19.90
C GLY A 18 -10.83 5.42 18.47
N ARG A 19 -11.96 5.10 17.82
CA ARG A 19 -12.04 4.53 16.47
C ARG A 19 -12.89 5.42 15.59
N GLY A 20 -12.22 6.26 14.82
CA GLY A 20 -12.88 7.23 13.98
C GLY A 20 -11.92 8.29 13.44
N ILE A 21 -12.47 9.08 12.55
CA ILE A 21 -11.83 10.24 11.93
C ILE A 21 -12.52 11.48 12.48
N PHE A 22 -11.73 12.42 12.95
CA PHE A 22 -12.20 13.68 13.53
C PHE A 22 -11.53 14.82 12.78
N VAL A 23 -12.31 15.83 12.43
CA VAL A 23 -11.82 17.10 11.89
C VAL A 23 -12.13 18.16 12.91
N VAL A 24 -11.10 18.86 13.35
CA VAL A 24 -11.19 19.87 14.41
C VAL A 24 -10.75 21.22 13.87
N ASP A 25 -11.39 22.27 14.35
CA ASP A 25 -10.98 23.64 14.09
C ASP A 25 -9.66 23.92 14.84
N LEU A 26 -8.65 24.44 14.12
CA LEU A 26 -7.34 24.71 14.71
C LEU A 26 -7.33 25.94 15.64
N SER A 27 -8.29 26.85 15.50
CA SER A 27 -8.35 28.09 16.27
C SER A 27 -8.93 27.91 17.66
N ASP A 28 -9.93 27.02 17.81
CA ASP A 28 -10.64 26.82 19.08
C ASP A 28 -10.79 25.35 19.51
N GLY A 29 -10.36 24.40 18.67
CA GLY A 29 -10.45 22.97 18.96
C GLY A 29 -11.86 22.39 18.85
N SER A 30 -12.83 23.14 18.33
CA SER A 30 -14.20 22.65 18.12
C SER A 30 -14.24 21.54 17.06
N LEU A 31 -15.17 20.60 17.24
CA LEU A 31 -15.34 19.50 16.29
C LEU A 31 -16.12 19.97 15.07
N LEU A 32 -15.50 19.91 13.89
CA LEU A 32 -16.10 20.25 12.60
C LEU A 32 -16.80 19.06 11.93
N PHE A 33 -16.22 17.86 12.06
CA PHE A 33 -16.75 16.63 11.50
C PHE A 33 -16.25 15.42 12.29
N LYS A 34 -17.09 14.39 12.41
CA LYS A 34 -16.64 13.05 12.83
C LYS A 34 -17.29 11.94 12.00
N ALA A 35 -16.51 10.90 11.75
CA ALA A 35 -16.98 9.59 11.36
C ALA A 35 -16.43 8.58 12.37
N VAL A 36 -17.29 7.81 13.02
CA VAL A 36 -16.91 6.89 14.10
C VAL A 36 -17.57 5.52 13.91
N TYR A 37 -17.11 4.53 14.66
CA TYR A 37 -17.85 3.28 14.82
C TYR A 37 -19.27 3.54 15.36
N GLY A 38 -20.28 2.95 14.74
CA GLY A 38 -21.64 2.89 15.27
C GLY A 38 -22.40 1.74 14.63
N ASP A 39 -23.02 0.92 15.48
CA ASP A 39 -23.71 -0.32 15.11
C ASP A 39 -24.63 -0.67 16.31
N ALA A 40 -25.92 -0.38 16.19
CA ALA A 40 -26.83 -0.34 17.34
C ALA A 40 -27.12 -1.73 17.91
N ASP A 41 -27.17 -2.75 17.05
CA ASP A 41 -27.48 -4.13 17.41
C ASP A 41 -26.29 -5.10 17.21
N ASN A 42 -25.16 -4.60 16.69
CA ASN A 42 -23.92 -5.34 16.43
C ASN A 42 -24.02 -6.38 15.31
N ASP A 43 -24.99 -6.25 14.41
CA ASP A 43 -25.17 -7.13 13.25
C ASP A 43 -24.24 -6.77 12.08
N GLU A 44 -23.64 -5.59 12.14
CA GLU A 44 -22.72 -5.03 11.16
C GLU A 44 -23.34 -4.84 9.77
N ASP A 45 -24.61 -4.47 9.72
CA ASP A 45 -25.31 -4.07 8.51
C ASP A 45 -24.93 -2.63 8.12
N GLU A 46 -24.24 -2.48 6.98
CA GLU A 46 -23.87 -1.16 6.43
C GLU A 46 -25.12 -0.38 5.94
N SER A 47 -26.29 -1.03 5.84
CA SER A 47 -27.56 -0.36 5.49
C SER A 47 -28.08 0.57 6.58
N GLU A 48 -27.60 0.38 7.82
CA GLU A 48 -27.95 1.19 8.99
C GLU A 48 -26.94 2.33 9.26
N ASP A 49 -25.90 2.45 8.44
CA ASP A 49 -24.87 3.48 8.59
C ASP A 49 -25.45 4.89 8.46
N VAL A 50 -24.98 5.80 9.33
CA VAL A 50 -25.28 7.24 9.21
C VAL A 50 -24.20 7.87 8.33
N THR A 51 -24.53 8.11 7.06
CA THR A 51 -23.56 8.50 6.02
C THR A 51 -23.64 9.97 5.58
N THR A 52 -24.51 10.76 6.22
CA THR A 52 -24.72 12.19 5.93
C THR A 52 -24.51 13.07 7.17
N GLY A 53 -24.41 14.37 6.94
CA GLY A 53 -24.15 15.36 7.96
C GLY A 53 -22.75 15.28 8.55
N ILE A 54 -22.54 15.98 9.66
CA ILE A 54 -21.22 16.11 10.31
C ILE A 54 -20.94 15.07 11.40
N ASN A 55 -21.92 14.23 11.72
CA ASN A 55 -21.85 13.20 12.76
C ASN A 55 -22.18 11.83 12.16
N GLN A 56 -21.22 11.24 11.45
CA GLN A 56 -21.41 9.99 10.72
C GLN A 56 -21.03 8.77 11.57
N GLN A 57 -21.68 7.64 11.31
CA GLN A 57 -21.50 6.38 12.03
C GLN A 57 -21.42 5.22 11.03
N TYR A 58 -20.43 4.36 11.22
CA TYR A 58 -20.12 3.26 10.32
C TYR A 58 -19.91 1.94 11.09
N CYS A 59 -20.71 0.92 10.80
CA CYS A 59 -20.68 -0.36 11.49
C CYS A 59 -19.39 -1.17 11.20
N LYS A 60 -18.72 -0.86 10.10
CA LYS A 60 -17.44 -1.48 9.74
C LYS A 60 -16.20 -0.72 10.21
N MET A 61 -16.33 0.50 10.76
CA MET A 61 -15.22 1.32 11.28
C MET A 61 -14.74 0.83 12.66
N LYS A 62 -14.52 -0.47 12.78
CA LYS A 62 -14.22 -1.14 14.03
C LYS A 62 -12.76 -1.03 14.43
N TYR A 63 -11.88 -0.36 13.71
CA TYR A 63 -10.45 -0.46 13.98
C TYR A 63 -9.87 0.94 14.19
N CYS A 64 -8.87 1.05 15.05
CA CYS A 64 -8.18 2.32 15.25
C CYS A 64 -7.37 2.68 13.99
N PHE A 65 -7.13 3.96 13.79
CA PHE A 65 -6.31 4.49 12.71
C PHE A 65 -4.92 4.80 13.26
N PRO A 66 -3.91 3.93 13.04
CA PRO A 66 -2.57 4.10 13.62
C PRO A 66 -1.68 5.08 12.83
N ALA A 67 -2.10 5.43 11.61
CA ALA A 67 -1.30 6.17 10.65
C ALA A 67 -1.81 7.61 10.46
N ASP A 68 -0.90 8.48 10.05
CA ASP A 68 -1.26 9.78 9.49
C ASP A 68 -2.15 9.59 8.25
N ILE A 69 -3.09 10.49 8.02
CA ILE A 69 -3.98 10.46 6.85
C ILE A 69 -3.25 11.04 5.64
N SER A 70 -3.38 10.39 4.49
CA SER A 70 -2.89 10.93 3.22
C SER A 70 -3.87 11.97 2.70
N VAL A 71 -3.45 13.23 2.61
CA VAL A 71 -4.30 14.37 2.24
C VAL A 71 -3.96 14.87 0.85
N ILE A 72 -4.98 15.03 0.00
CA ILE A 72 -4.90 15.53 -1.36
C ILE A 72 -5.80 16.76 -1.48
N PRO A 73 -5.24 17.98 -1.39
CA PRO A 73 -6.00 19.21 -1.58
C PRO A 73 -6.23 19.43 -3.08
N PHE A 74 -7.28 18.81 -3.61
CA PHE A 74 -7.56 18.78 -5.06
C PHE A 74 -7.88 20.18 -5.61
N SER A 75 -8.62 20.98 -4.84
CA SER A 75 -8.93 22.38 -5.15
C SER A 75 -9.17 23.17 -3.87
N GLU A 76 -9.40 24.48 -4.01
CA GLU A 76 -9.80 25.35 -2.88
C GLU A 76 -11.10 24.88 -2.19
N SER A 77 -11.90 24.05 -2.85
CA SER A 77 -13.21 23.61 -2.36
C SER A 77 -13.30 22.11 -2.09
N LYS A 78 -12.28 21.33 -2.48
CA LYS A 78 -12.34 19.87 -2.44
C LYS A 78 -11.06 19.27 -1.88
N ILE A 79 -11.24 18.47 -0.85
CA ILE A 79 -10.17 17.73 -0.18
C ILE A 79 -10.52 16.24 -0.25
N VAL A 80 -9.56 15.43 -0.67
CA VAL A 80 -9.66 13.97 -0.62
C VAL A 80 -8.61 13.45 0.35
N MET A 81 -9.01 12.47 1.15
CA MET A 81 -8.21 11.91 2.21
C MET A 81 -8.32 10.39 2.17
N TYR A 82 -7.22 9.71 2.49
CA TYR A 82 -7.18 8.27 2.65
C TYR A 82 -6.54 7.91 3.99
N GLY A 83 -7.25 7.13 4.79
CA GLY A 83 -6.77 6.64 6.08
C GLY A 83 -6.79 5.12 6.11
N ALA A 84 -5.68 4.52 6.52
CA ALA A 84 -5.63 3.10 6.83
C ALA A 84 -6.01 2.85 8.29
N ASP A 85 -6.91 1.90 8.53
CA ASP A 85 -7.09 1.36 9.86
C ASP A 85 -6.12 0.19 10.14
N ILE A 86 -5.96 -0.14 11.42
CA ILE A 86 -4.97 -1.14 11.86
C ILE A 86 -5.24 -2.54 11.31
N TYR A 87 -6.46 -2.85 10.84
CA TYR A 87 -6.82 -4.16 10.30
C TYR A 87 -6.82 -4.19 8.76
N GLY A 88 -6.16 -3.21 8.14
CA GLY A 88 -5.94 -3.17 6.70
C GLY A 88 -7.19 -2.81 5.90
N GLN A 89 -8.13 -2.06 6.48
CA GLN A 89 -9.13 -1.37 5.68
C GLN A 89 -8.61 0.02 5.29
N ILE A 90 -8.93 0.44 4.07
CA ILE A 90 -8.68 1.81 3.61
C ILE A 90 -10.00 2.56 3.54
N TRP A 91 -10.04 3.70 4.21
CA TRP A 91 -11.16 4.62 4.28
C TRP A 91 -10.85 5.85 3.45
N LYS A 92 -11.71 6.14 2.48
CA LYS A 92 -11.70 7.39 1.72
C LYS A 92 -12.62 8.39 2.40
N ILE A 93 -12.13 9.61 2.58
CA ILE A 93 -12.89 10.74 3.09
C ILE A 93 -12.83 11.83 2.02
N THR A 94 -13.97 12.38 1.66
CA THR A 94 -14.04 13.52 0.76
C THR A 94 -14.84 14.63 1.41
N TYR A 95 -14.27 15.83 1.37
CA TYR A 95 -14.98 17.05 1.64
C TYR A 95 -15.11 17.83 0.33
N ASP A 96 -16.34 18.17 -0.04
CA ASP A 96 -16.62 19.05 -1.16
C ASP A 96 -17.56 20.17 -0.69
N TYR A 97 -17.05 21.40 -0.69
CA TYR A 97 -17.80 22.58 -0.25
C TYR A 97 -19.06 22.80 -1.09
N TYR A 98 -19.05 22.42 -2.37
CA TYR A 98 -20.12 22.72 -3.34
C TYR A 98 -21.01 21.53 -3.71
N SER A 99 -20.77 20.32 -3.19
CA SER A 99 -21.57 19.13 -3.55
C SER A 99 -23.03 19.19 -3.08
N ASP A 100 -23.33 20.03 -2.08
CA ASP A 100 -24.66 20.17 -1.49
C ASP A 100 -24.93 21.63 -1.08
N LEU A 101 -25.53 22.40 -1.98
CA LEU A 101 -25.90 23.80 -1.71
C LEU A 101 -27.32 23.97 -1.15
N SER A 102 -28.09 22.88 -1.11
CA SER A 102 -29.43 22.84 -0.52
C SER A 102 -29.41 22.79 1.00
N HIS A 103 -28.40 22.14 1.58
CA HIS A 103 -28.27 21.99 3.02
C HIS A 103 -27.21 22.92 3.61
N THR A 104 -27.42 23.32 4.86
CA THR A 104 -26.39 24.03 5.62
C THR A 104 -25.26 23.07 6.01
N TYR A 105 -24.09 23.59 6.39
CA TYR A 105 -22.94 22.76 6.76
C TYR A 105 -23.27 21.71 7.84
N SER A 106 -24.01 22.11 8.88
CA SER A 106 -24.35 21.28 10.04
C SER A 106 -25.66 20.49 9.89
N ASP A 107 -26.29 20.54 8.72
CA ASP A 107 -27.50 19.78 8.45
C ASP A 107 -27.21 18.27 8.53
N VAL A 108 -28.14 17.49 9.06
CA VAL A 108 -28.00 16.03 9.20
C VAL A 108 -28.06 15.32 7.84
N ASP A 109 -28.67 15.95 6.84
CA ASP A 109 -28.81 15.42 5.49
C ASP A 109 -27.73 15.96 4.52
N SER A 110 -26.81 16.80 5.02
CA SER A 110 -25.73 17.38 4.23
C SER A 110 -24.79 16.31 3.66
N THR A 111 -24.50 16.39 2.37
CA THR A 111 -23.59 15.46 1.66
C THR A 111 -22.22 16.06 1.33
N LYS A 112 -21.86 17.18 1.99
CA LYS A 112 -20.54 17.83 1.84
C LYS A 112 -19.39 16.93 2.29
N TRP A 113 -19.61 16.17 3.36
CA TRP A 113 -18.69 15.14 3.84
C TRP A 113 -19.19 13.76 3.39
N GLN A 114 -18.29 12.97 2.80
CA GLN A 114 -18.56 11.57 2.48
C GLN A 114 -17.40 10.70 2.96
N VAL A 115 -17.72 9.63 3.67
CA VAL A 115 -16.76 8.61 4.07
C VAL A 115 -17.16 7.27 3.46
N LYS A 116 -16.18 6.56 2.90
CA LYS A 116 -16.36 5.26 2.25
C LYS A 116 -15.24 4.32 2.59
N ARG A 117 -15.56 3.09 2.96
CA ARG A 117 -14.60 1.99 3.01
C ARG A 117 -14.36 1.49 1.58
N ILE A 118 -13.14 1.66 1.07
CA ILE A 118 -12.81 1.35 -0.32
C ILE A 118 -11.96 0.09 -0.48
N PHE A 119 -11.31 -0.39 0.59
CA PHE A 119 -10.49 -1.59 0.54
C PHE A 119 -10.57 -2.39 1.84
N ALA A 120 -10.43 -3.71 1.75
CA ALA A 120 -10.22 -4.60 2.88
C ALA A 120 -9.17 -5.67 2.55
N ALA A 121 -8.06 -5.67 3.29
CA ALA A 121 -6.94 -6.61 3.10
C ALA A 121 -7.19 -8.01 3.69
N ASN A 122 -8.24 -8.18 4.49
CA ASN A 122 -8.50 -9.41 5.23
C ASN A 122 -9.95 -9.89 5.00
N PRO A 123 -10.18 -11.16 4.64
CA PRO A 123 -9.18 -12.18 4.25
C PRO A 123 -8.54 -11.92 2.88
N GLY A 124 -7.46 -12.64 2.58
CA GLY A 124 -6.78 -12.62 1.29
C GLY A 124 -7.46 -13.42 0.20
N SER A 125 -6.86 -13.42 -0.99
CA SER A 125 -7.32 -14.21 -2.14
C SER A 125 -6.55 -15.54 -2.24
N ASP A 126 -7.19 -16.56 -2.80
CA ASP A 126 -6.55 -17.81 -3.21
C ASP A 126 -5.99 -17.79 -4.65
N LEU A 127 -6.09 -16.65 -5.35
CA LEU A 127 -5.57 -16.49 -6.71
C LEU A 127 -4.07 -16.76 -6.74
N ALA A 128 -3.67 -17.74 -7.55
CA ALA A 128 -2.26 -18.07 -7.74
C ALA A 128 -1.51 -16.91 -8.40
N THR A 129 -0.22 -16.79 -8.11
CA THR A 129 0.64 -15.79 -8.73
C THR A 129 0.66 -15.97 -10.25
N GLY A 130 0.53 -14.87 -10.98
CA GLY A 130 0.43 -14.89 -12.43
C GLY A 130 -0.89 -15.45 -12.98
N ASP A 131 -1.85 -15.87 -12.17
CA ASP A 131 -3.14 -16.32 -12.69
C ASP A 131 -3.98 -15.14 -13.20
N THR A 132 -4.58 -15.32 -14.38
CA THR A 132 -5.41 -14.33 -15.05
C THR A 132 -6.89 -14.47 -14.68
N ASP A 133 -7.30 -15.55 -14.01
CA ASP A 133 -8.70 -15.85 -13.71
C ASP A 133 -9.20 -15.19 -12.41
N ILE A 134 -9.18 -13.86 -12.38
CA ILE A 134 -9.68 -13.07 -11.23
C ILE A 134 -11.16 -13.38 -10.92
N VAL A 135 -11.97 -13.64 -11.96
CA VAL A 135 -13.43 -13.81 -11.82
C VAL A 135 -13.79 -15.03 -10.97
N HIS A 136 -12.92 -16.04 -10.93
CA HIS A 136 -13.10 -17.23 -10.11
C HIS A 136 -12.26 -17.24 -8.82
N ALA A 137 -11.51 -16.17 -8.55
CA ALA A 137 -10.79 -16.01 -7.29
C ALA A 137 -11.75 -15.98 -6.10
N ALA A 138 -11.38 -16.66 -5.02
CA ALA A 138 -12.14 -16.70 -3.78
C ALA A 138 -11.33 -16.15 -2.60
N LEU A 139 -12.06 -15.81 -1.54
CA LEU A 139 -11.45 -15.35 -0.30
C LEU A 139 -10.96 -16.55 0.53
N ASN A 140 -9.69 -16.55 0.89
CA ASN A 140 -9.09 -17.55 1.77
C ASN A 140 -9.20 -17.12 3.24
N THR A 141 -10.18 -17.66 3.97
CA THR A 141 -10.43 -17.31 5.38
C THR A 141 -9.29 -17.64 6.35
N SER A 142 -8.38 -18.54 5.97
CA SER A 142 -7.19 -18.85 6.77
C SER A 142 -6.09 -17.81 6.62
N ASP A 143 -6.12 -17.04 5.53
CA ASP A 143 -5.17 -16.01 5.21
C ASP A 143 -5.70 -14.64 5.65
N THR A 144 -5.43 -14.30 6.90
CA THR A 144 -5.96 -13.11 7.58
C THR A 144 -4.96 -12.59 8.61
N GLY A 145 -5.28 -11.47 9.27
CA GLY A 145 -4.46 -10.89 10.33
C GLY A 145 -3.41 -9.89 9.87
N ARG A 146 -3.43 -9.47 8.58
CA ARG A 146 -2.59 -8.38 8.08
C ARG A 146 -2.94 -7.10 8.82
N LYS A 147 -1.92 -6.38 9.30
CA LYS A 147 -2.08 -5.07 9.93
C LYS A 147 -1.47 -3.98 9.07
N THR A 148 -2.01 -2.78 9.16
CA THR A 148 -1.49 -1.62 8.41
C THR A 148 -1.20 -0.48 9.38
N PHE A 149 0.06 -0.05 9.43
CA PHE A 149 0.52 1.04 10.31
C PHE A 149 0.80 2.35 9.58
N TYR A 150 0.64 2.36 8.25
CA TYR A 150 0.93 3.50 7.39
C TYR A 150 -0.16 3.64 6.35
N SER A 151 -0.60 4.88 6.10
CA SER A 151 -1.58 5.17 5.05
C SER A 151 -0.93 5.08 3.67
N PRO A 152 -1.74 4.87 2.62
CA PRO A 152 -1.24 4.78 1.25
C PRO A 152 -0.63 6.09 0.76
N ASP A 153 0.37 6.00 -0.10
CA ASP A 153 0.66 7.12 -1.01
C ASP A 153 -0.21 7.00 -2.28
N VAL A 154 -0.48 8.10 -2.97
CA VAL A 154 -1.56 8.15 -3.97
C VAL A 154 -1.13 8.84 -5.26
N SER A 155 -1.30 8.15 -6.39
CA SER A 155 -1.35 8.78 -7.71
C SER A 155 -2.78 9.16 -8.04
N TYR A 156 -3.16 10.43 -7.82
CA TYR A 156 -4.56 10.84 -7.88
C TYR A 156 -5.18 10.79 -9.29
N TYR A 157 -4.40 11.07 -10.33
CA TYR A 157 -4.85 11.04 -11.72
C TYR A 157 -4.68 9.67 -12.39
N GLY A 158 -4.42 8.64 -11.58
CA GLY A 158 -4.20 7.29 -12.06
C GLY A 158 -2.81 7.04 -12.59
N ASN A 159 -2.70 6.06 -13.47
CA ASN A 159 -1.43 5.56 -13.99
C ASN A 159 -1.58 5.08 -15.45
N ALA A 160 -0.70 4.21 -15.94
CA ALA A 160 -0.75 3.77 -17.33
C ALA A 160 -1.96 2.87 -17.69
N TRP A 161 -2.65 2.27 -16.71
CA TRP A 161 -3.80 1.37 -16.96
C TRP A 161 -5.14 1.90 -16.44
N THR A 162 -5.15 2.92 -15.57
CA THR A 162 -6.39 3.56 -15.10
C THR A 162 -6.27 5.07 -15.04
N SER A 163 -7.40 5.77 -15.16
CA SER A 163 -7.54 7.21 -14.90
C SER A 163 -8.07 7.53 -13.49
N LYS A 164 -8.33 6.51 -12.66
CA LYS A 164 -8.82 6.64 -11.29
C LYS A 164 -7.65 6.82 -10.31
N PRO A 165 -7.85 7.37 -9.11
CA PRO A 165 -6.80 7.42 -8.11
C PRO A 165 -6.25 6.02 -7.80
N VAL A 166 -4.92 5.88 -7.73
CA VAL A 166 -4.26 4.61 -7.40
C VAL A 166 -3.50 4.76 -6.09
N LEU A 167 -3.73 3.82 -5.19
CA LEU A 167 -3.21 3.78 -3.83
C LEU A 167 -2.09 2.74 -3.73
N TYR A 168 -1.00 3.13 -3.09
CA TYR A 168 0.19 2.30 -2.88
C TYR A 168 0.46 2.17 -1.39
N PHE A 169 0.33 0.96 -0.85
CA PHE A 169 0.51 0.71 0.59
C PHE A 169 0.97 -0.72 0.83
N GLY A 170 1.54 -0.97 2.01
CA GLY A 170 1.91 -2.31 2.42
C GLY A 170 1.42 -2.65 3.81
N THR A 171 1.37 -3.94 4.11
CA THR A 171 0.98 -4.45 5.42
C THR A 171 2.20 -4.89 6.22
N GLY A 172 2.08 -4.80 7.53
CA GLY A 172 3.11 -5.22 8.47
C GLY A 172 2.78 -4.83 9.89
N ASP A 173 2.97 -5.76 10.82
CA ASP A 173 2.84 -5.46 12.25
C ASP A 173 4.14 -4.82 12.78
N ARG A 174 4.13 -3.49 12.93
CA ARG A 174 5.25 -2.73 13.49
C ARG A 174 5.45 -2.96 14.99
N ALA A 175 4.40 -3.31 15.73
CA ALA A 175 4.50 -3.65 17.15
C ALA A 175 5.13 -5.05 17.35
N HIS A 176 4.98 -5.93 16.35
CA HIS A 176 5.56 -7.27 16.34
C HIS A 176 6.40 -7.53 15.08
N PRO A 177 7.55 -6.83 14.93
CA PRO A 177 8.37 -6.92 13.73
C PRO A 177 9.00 -8.31 13.54
N ARG A 178 9.08 -9.12 14.60
CA ARG A 178 9.61 -10.49 14.59
C ARG A 178 8.58 -11.58 14.26
N TYR A 179 7.31 -11.26 14.06
CA TYR A 179 6.31 -12.28 13.73
C TYR A 179 6.38 -12.65 12.24
N ALA A 180 6.58 -13.94 11.94
CA ALA A 180 6.61 -14.45 10.57
C ALA A 180 5.36 -15.27 10.19
N MET A 181 4.33 -15.28 11.05
CA MET A 181 3.12 -16.11 10.88
C MET A 181 2.03 -15.48 10.00
N ILE A 182 2.18 -14.20 9.66
CA ILE A 182 1.25 -13.45 8.82
C ILE A 182 1.99 -13.13 7.53
N SER A 183 1.46 -13.65 6.43
CA SER A 183 1.91 -13.27 5.10
C SER A 183 1.51 -11.81 4.83
N ASN A 184 2.46 -10.96 4.46
CA ASN A 184 2.21 -9.53 4.28
C ASN A 184 2.27 -9.17 2.81
N ARG A 185 1.54 -8.12 2.45
CA ARG A 185 1.36 -7.71 1.07
C ARG A 185 1.89 -6.31 0.84
N PHE A 186 2.36 -6.08 -0.38
CA PHE A 186 2.35 -4.75 -0.96
C PHE A 186 1.19 -4.67 -1.96
N TYR A 187 0.40 -3.60 -1.87
CA TYR A 187 -0.82 -3.41 -2.64
C TYR A 187 -0.72 -2.18 -3.55
N VAL A 188 -1.24 -2.32 -4.77
CA VAL A 188 -1.52 -1.25 -5.71
C VAL A 188 -2.98 -1.33 -6.10
N VAL A 189 -3.80 -0.37 -5.66
CA VAL A 189 -5.27 -0.45 -5.73
C VAL A 189 -5.85 0.81 -6.36
N ALA A 190 -6.63 0.67 -7.43
CA ALA A 190 -7.43 1.74 -7.99
C ALA A 190 -8.70 1.97 -7.15
N ASP A 191 -9.00 3.23 -6.87
CA ASP A 191 -10.19 3.65 -6.15
C ASP A 191 -11.38 3.81 -7.09
N HIS A 192 -12.26 2.81 -7.07
CA HIS A 192 -13.52 2.81 -7.81
C HIS A 192 -14.69 3.40 -7.00
N ASN A 193 -14.45 4.00 -5.83
CA ASN A 193 -15.48 4.43 -4.86
C ASN A 193 -16.40 3.30 -4.38
N VAL A 194 -15.95 2.06 -4.48
CA VAL A 194 -16.65 0.85 -4.03
C VAL A 194 -15.65 -0.04 -3.31
N LEU A 195 -16.15 -0.88 -2.41
CA LEU A 195 -15.30 -1.82 -1.68
C LEU A 195 -14.58 -2.75 -2.66
N THR A 196 -13.26 -2.77 -2.52
CA THR A 196 -12.33 -3.63 -3.25
C THR A 196 -11.72 -4.62 -2.27
N ARG A 197 -11.57 -5.88 -2.68
CA ARG A 197 -10.92 -6.95 -1.92
C ARG A 197 -9.75 -7.50 -2.72
N GLU A 198 -8.96 -8.37 -2.10
CA GLU A 198 -7.84 -9.03 -2.78
C GLU A 198 -8.29 -9.88 -3.98
N THR A 199 -9.53 -10.38 -3.99
CA THR A 199 -10.14 -11.09 -5.15
C THR A 199 -10.46 -10.18 -6.33
N ASP A 200 -10.34 -8.85 -6.21
CA ASP A 200 -10.50 -7.91 -7.31
C ASP A 200 -9.14 -7.47 -7.89
N LEU A 201 -8.03 -8.09 -7.43
CA LEU A 201 -6.66 -7.71 -7.75
C LEU A 201 -5.90 -8.90 -8.35
N LEU A 202 -4.95 -8.62 -9.25
CA LEU A 202 -3.99 -9.63 -9.70
C LEU A 202 -2.96 -9.94 -8.61
N ASN A 203 -2.62 -11.22 -8.47
CA ASN A 203 -1.46 -11.66 -7.72
C ASN A 203 -0.22 -11.58 -8.62
N LEU A 204 0.65 -10.60 -8.39
CA LEU A 204 1.88 -10.39 -9.14
C LEU A 204 3.14 -10.60 -8.28
N THR A 205 3.13 -11.64 -7.45
CA THR A 205 4.19 -11.89 -6.47
C THR A 205 5.52 -12.20 -7.15
N CYS A 206 5.49 -13.02 -8.19
CA CYS A 206 6.67 -13.44 -8.95
C CYS A 206 6.88 -12.55 -10.17
N ASP A 207 6.85 -11.22 -9.93
CA ASP A 207 7.26 -10.19 -10.88
C ASP A 207 6.79 -10.37 -12.33
N GLU A 208 5.60 -10.92 -12.54
CA GLU A 208 5.22 -11.52 -13.83
C GLU A 208 5.13 -10.51 -14.97
N LEU A 209 5.20 -9.21 -14.69
CA LEU A 209 5.22 -8.15 -15.69
C LEU A 209 6.64 -7.63 -16.01
N ASP A 210 7.67 -8.06 -15.31
CA ASP A 210 9.07 -7.68 -15.57
C ASP A 210 9.56 -8.19 -16.92
N GLU A 211 10.64 -7.62 -17.44
CA GLU A 211 11.09 -7.89 -18.81
C GLU A 211 11.53 -9.34 -19.00
N GLN A 212 12.26 -9.89 -18.03
CA GLN A 212 12.82 -11.25 -18.09
C GLN A 212 12.19 -12.22 -17.08
N ALA A 213 11.03 -11.88 -16.51
CA ALA A 213 10.29 -12.80 -15.62
C ALA A 213 9.79 -14.05 -16.37
N ASP A 214 9.90 -15.20 -15.71
CA ASP A 214 9.17 -16.46 -15.99
C ASP A 214 7.70 -16.33 -15.58
N SER A 215 6.94 -15.55 -16.36
CA SER A 215 5.56 -15.20 -16.05
C SER A 215 4.58 -16.36 -16.03
N ASN A 216 4.91 -17.47 -16.70
CA ASN A 216 4.08 -18.67 -16.68
C ASN A 216 4.52 -19.71 -15.63
N GLY A 217 5.69 -19.51 -15.00
CA GLY A 217 6.24 -20.35 -13.94
C GLY A 217 6.71 -21.72 -14.40
N ASP A 218 7.09 -21.88 -15.68
CA ASP A 218 7.53 -23.16 -16.26
C ASP A 218 9.05 -23.40 -16.15
N GLY A 219 9.79 -22.42 -15.64
CA GLY A 219 11.24 -22.42 -15.45
C GLY A 219 12.03 -22.02 -16.70
N ALA A 220 11.39 -21.47 -17.73
CA ALA A 220 12.07 -21.03 -18.94
C ALA A 220 11.48 -19.74 -19.52
N VAL A 221 12.26 -18.66 -19.54
CA VAL A 221 11.86 -17.40 -20.19
C VAL A 221 11.81 -17.56 -21.71
N ASN A 222 10.61 -17.53 -22.28
CA ASN A 222 10.34 -17.78 -23.69
C ASN A 222 9.11 -16.98 -24.22
N SER A 223 8.63 -17.33 -25.43
CA SER A 223 7.49 -16.65 -26.07
C SER A 223 6.15 -16.84 -25.33
N LEU A 224 6.01 -17.90 -24.54
CA LEU A 224 4.84 -18.15 -23.72
C LEU A 224 4.71 -17.11 -22.60
N ASP A 225 5.84 -16.67 -22.01
CA ASP A 225 5.86 -15.61 -21.00
C ASP A 225 5.43 -14.27 -21.58
N THR A 226 5.86 -13.98 -22.82
CA THR A 226 5.40 -12.78 -23.52
C THR A 226 3.88 -12.79 -23.69
N THR A 227 3.31 -13.93 -24.09
CA THR A 227 1.85 -14.10 -24.21
C THR A 227 1.16 -13.95 -22.86
N LYS A 228 1.75 -14.51 -21.80
CA LYS A 228 1.22 -14.44 -20.44
C LYS A 228 1.23 -13.01 -19.89
N LYS A 229 2.33 -12.28 -20.07
CA LYS A 229 2.48 -10.84 -19.77
C LYS A 229 1.40 -10.01 -20.46
N GLU A 230 1.18 -10.24 -21.75
CA GLU A 230 0.15 -9.54 -22.52
C GLU A 230 -1.25 -9.79 -21.93
N ASN A 231 -1.58 -11.03 -21.59
CA ASN A 231 -2.86 -11.36 -20.96
C ASN A 231 -3.03 -10.69 -19.59
N LEU A 232 -2.01 -10.72 -18.74
CA LEU A 232 -2.02 -10.03 -17.44
C LEU A 232 -2.22 -8.51 -17.60
N ILE A 233 -1.55 -7.90 -18.58
CA ILE A 233 -1.73 -6.47 -18.91
C ILE A 233 -3.15 -6.18 -19.38
N GLN A 234 -3.77 -7.05 -20.18
CA GLN A 234 -5.17 -6.88 -20.59
C GLN A 234 -6.12 -6.95 -19.40
N VAL A 235 -5.92 -7.92 -18.50
CA VAL A 235 -6.72 -8.03 -17.27
C VAL A 235 -6.57 -6.77 -16.42
N LEU A 236 -5.35 -6.27 -16.20
CA LEU A 236 -5.10 -5.08 -15.40
C LEU A 236 -5.72 -3.80 -16.00
N LYS A 237 -5.84 -3.73 -17.33
CA LYS A 237 -6.52 -2.62 -18.02
C LYS A 237 -8.04 -2.75 -18.04
N ASP A 238 -8.58 -3.94 -17.81
CA ASP A 238 -10.02 -4.17 -17.76
C ASP A 238 -10.57 -3.82 -16.36
N GLU A 239 -10.86 -2.54 -16.17
CA GLU A 239 -11.45 -1.97 -14.96
C GLU A 239 -12.81 -2.58 -14.55
N SER A 240 -13.44 -3.41 -15.40
CA SER A 240 -14.67 -4.12 -15.06
C SER A 240 -14.43 -5.37 -14.21
N ILE A 241 -13.23 -5.95 -14.27
CA ILE A 241 -12.86 -7.18 -13.55
C ILE A 241 -11.67 -7.00 -12.60
N CYS A 242 -10.74 -6.09 -12.91
CA CYS A 242 -9.52 -5.89 -12.14
C CYS A 242 -9.43 -4.45 -11.64
N ARG A 243 -8.94 -4.28 -10.41
CA ARG A 243 -8.78 -2.98 -9.75
C ARG A 243 -7.35 -2.74 -9.27
N GLY A 244 -6.39 -3.52 -9.75
CA GLY A 244 -4.98 -3.38 -9.39
C GLY A 244 -4.30 -4.71 -9.17
N PHE A 245 -3.24 -4.72 -8.35
CA PHE A 245 -2.47 -5.92 -8.06
C PHE A 245 -1.86 -5.89 -6.65
N TYR A 246 -1.35 -7.03 -6.21
CA TYR A 246 -0.58 -7.16 -4.99
C TYR A 246 0.62 -8.09 -5.17
N ARG A 247 1.59 -7.95 -4.27
CA ARG A 247 2.71 -8.89 -4.10
C ARG A 247 2.67 -9.47 -2.70
N VAL A 248 2.77 -10.79 -2.58
CA VAL A 248 2.86 -11.51 -1.31
C VAL A 248 4.32 -11.61 -0.91
N LEU A 249 4.74 -10.78 0.04
CA LEU A 249 6.16 -10.54 0.30
C LEU A 249 6.91 -11.82 0.69
N ASP A 250 6.34 -12.63 1.58
CA ASP A 250 6.96 -13.86 2.07
C ASP A 250 6.82 -15.07 1.14
N ALA A 251 6.09 -14.93 0.03
CA ALA A 251 6.01 -15.95 -1.00
C ALA A 251 6.97 -15.68 -2.18
N GLN A 252 7.65 -14.52 -2.20
CA GLN A 252 8.65 -14.20 -3.23
C GLN A 252 9.79 -15.22 -3.27
N GLY A 253 10.20 -15.75 -2.10
CA GLY A 253 11.21 -16.80 -2.01
C GLY A 253 10.82 -18.17 -2.59
N ALA A 254 9.57 -18.33 -3.05
CA ALA A 254 9.10 -19.52 -3.75
C ALA A 254 8.96 -19.31 -5.26
N CYS A 255 9.27 -18.12 -5.77
CA CYS A 255 9.30 -17.83 -7.19
C CYS A 255 10.49 -18.51 -7.85
N VAL A 256 10.34 -18.95 -9.10
CA VAL A 256 11.36 -19.76 -9.79
C VAL A 256 12.68 -19.00 -9.97
N ASP A 257 12.59 -17.72 -10.29
CA ASP A 257 13.74 -16.84 -10.51
C ASP A 257 14.36 -16.31 -9.20
N GLU A 258 13.71 -16.54 -8.04
CA GLU A 258 14.25 -16.14 -6.74
C GLU A 258 15.15 -17.25 -6.17
N THR A 259 16.45 -17.02 -6.21
CA THR A 259 17.44 -18.04 -5.84
C THR A 259 18.28 -17.70 -4.62
N GLU A 260 18.14 -16.48 -4.06
CA GLU A 260 19.02 -15.97 -3.01
C GLU A 260 18.31 -15.71 -1.67
N ASN A 261 17.00 -15.46 -1.70
CA ASN A 261 16.25 -14.93 -0.56
C ASN A 261 14.92 -15.64 -0.35
N ASP A 262 14.62 -16.04 0.89
CA ASP A 262 13.38 -16.75 1.24
C ASP A 262 12.20 -15.81 1.59
N HIS A 263 12.49 -14.54 1.90
CA HIS A 263 11.54 -13.48 2.30
C HIS A 263 10.59 -13.83 3.47
N ILE A 264 10.86 -14.91 4.20
CA ILE A 264 9.96 -15.42 5.24
C ILE A 264 9.64 -14.35 6.29
N GLY A 265 8.35 -14.05 6.45
CA GLY A 265 7.86 -13.08 7.43
C GLY A 265 8.16 -11.62 7.12
N GLU A 266 8.60 -11.33 5.89
CA GLU A 266 8.80 -9.95 5.42
C GLU A 266 7.52 -9.13 5.57
N LYS A 267 7.69 -7.83 5.86
CA LYS A 267 6.61 -6.89 6.08
C LYS A 267 7.01 -5.46 5.75
N VAL A 268 6.07 -4.68 5.24
CA VAL A 268 6.26 -3.24 4.98
C VAL A 268 6.01 -2.48 6.29
N LEU A 269 7.05 -1.80 6.77
CA LEU A 269 7.02 -1.05 8.04
C LEU A 269 7.30 0.43 7.84
N SER A 270 6.99 0.94 6.67
CA SER A 270 7.07 2.35 6.31
C SER A 270 6.00 2.73 5.29
N GLN A 271 5.67 4.02 5.20
CA GLN A 271 4.83 4.54 4.13
C GLN A 271 5.59 4.51 2.80
N PRO A 272 5.01 3.98 1.72
CA PRO A 272 5.58 4.08 0.37
C PRO A 272 5.70 5.52 -0.10
N THR A 273 6.49 5.76 -1.15
CA THR A 273 6.65 7.06 -1.78
C THR A 273 6.56 6.91 -3.28
N VAL A 274 5.54 7.52 -3.89
CA VAL A 274 5.33 7.60 -5.32
C VAL A 274 6.01 8.86 -5.83
N PHE A 275 7.00 8.70 -6.71
CA PHE A 275 7.75 9.81 -7.25
C PHE A 275 8.25 9.49 -8.67
N PHE A 276 8.05 10.42 -9.60
CA PHE A 276 8.41 10.26 -11.02
C PHE A 276 8.02 8.92 -11.65
N LYS A 277 6.75 8.50 -11.47
CA LYS A 277 6.19 7.24 -12.00
C LYS A 277 6.81 5.97 -11.41
N ASN A 278 7.52 6.07 -10.30
CA ASN A 278 8.02 4.93 -9.55
C ASN A 278 7.41 4.95 -8.15
N VAL A 279 7.31 3.78 -7.53
CA VAL A 279 6.98 3.62 -6.12
C VAL A 279 8.18 3.03 -5.39
N TYR A 280 8.58 3.72 -4.33
CA TYR A 280 9.68 3.34 -3.47
C TYR A 280 9.14 2.99 -2.09
N PHE A 281 9.53 1.85 -1.54
CA PHE A 281 9.16 1.48 -0.19
C PHE A 281 10.24 0.62 0.45
N THR A 282 10.17 0.47 1.76
CA THR A 282 11.08 -0.40 2.49
C THR A 282 10.31 -1.44 3.26
N SER A 283 10.92 -2.61 3.39
CA SER A 283 10.38 -3.70 4.19
C SER A 283 11.45 -4.22 5.14
N TYR A 284 10.99 -5.02 6.10
CA TYR A 284 11.83 -5.68 7.07
C TYR A 284 11.49 -7.15 7.11
N GLN A 285 12.52 -7.99 7.07
CA GLN A 285 12.41 -9.41 7.29
C GLN A 285 13.11 -9.77 8.62
N PRO A 286 12.41 -10.39 9.57
CA PRO A 286 13.05 -10.84 10.80
C PRO A 286 13.95 -12.05 10.55
N VAL A 287 15.13 -12.07 11.17
CA VAL A 287 16.03 -13.23 11.21
C VAL A 287 16.04 -13.80 12.64
N PHE A 288 16.19 -15.12 12.76
CA PHE A 288 16.11 -15.83 14.04
C PHE A 288 17.39 -16.57 14.44
N ASP A 289 18.43 -16.50 13.62
CA ASP A 289 19.64 -17.30 13.75
C ASP A 289 20.49 -16.95 14.98
N ASP A 290 20.54 -15.66 15.36
CA ASP A 290 21.30 -15.18 16.51
C ASP A 290 20.41 -14.43 17.53
N PRO A 291 20.07 -15.04 18.68
CA PRO A 291 19.33 -14.37 19.74
C PRO A 291 20.03 -13.13 20.33
N CYS A 292 21.36 -13.07 20.25
CA CYS A 292 22.17 -11.94 20.75
C CYS A 292 22.21 -10.77 19.78
N ASN A 293 21.93 -11.01 18.49
CA ASN A 293 21.85 -10.00 17.46
C ASN A 293 20.46 -10.04 16.80
N PRO A 294 19.44 -9.40 17.40
CA PRO A 294 18.04 -9.50 16.96
C PRO A 294 17.74 -8.71 15.66
N ASN A 295 18.78 -8.33 14.92
CA ASN A 295 18.66 -7.69 13.62
C ASN A 295 18.03 -8.64 12.60
N GLY A 296 17.55 -8.05 11.51
CA GLY A 296 16.97 -8.76 10.39
C GLY A 296 17.59 -8.32 9.08
N ASN A 297 16.83 -8.41 8.01
CA ASN A 297 17.19 -7.86 6.71
C ASN A 297 16.26 -6.68 6.41
N ALA A 298 16.83 -5.59 5.94
CA ALA A 298 16.07 -4.48 5.39
C ALA A 298 16.08 -4.60 3.86
N TYR A 299 14.92 -4.41 3.23
CA TYR A 299 14.83 -4.37 1.77
C TYR A 299 14.38 -3.00 1.31
N ILE A 300 14.92 -2.56 0.18
CA ILE A 300 14.55 -1.31 -0.48
C ILE A 300 13.99 -1.70 -1.85
N TYR A 301 12.71 -1.43 -2.07
CA TYR A 301 12.03 -1.68 -3.33
C TYR A 301 11.94 -0.43 -4.16
N ALA A 302 12.05 -0.60 -5.48
CA ALA A 302 11.84 0.45 -6.47
C ALA A 302 11.10 -0.16 -7.66
N LEU A 303 9.80 0.10 -7.75
CA LEU A 303 8.93 -0.48 -8.77
C LEU A 303 8.31 0.59 -9.66
N ASP A 304 8.05 0.29 -10.92
CA ASP A 304 7.21 1.11 -11.78
C ASP A 304 5.81 1.20 -11.17
N TYR A 305 5.28 2.42 -11.03
CA TYR A 305 4.00 2.65 -10.35
C TYR A 305 2.78 2.08 -11.10
N SER A 306 2.91 1.73 -12.38
CA SER A 306 1.81 1.16 -13.17
C SER A 306 1.89 -0.36 -13.17
N TRP A 307 3.05 -0.91 -13.48
CA TRP A 307 3.22 -2.32 -13.81
C TRP A 307 3.90 -3.12 -12.73
N GLY A 308 4.40 -2.47 -11.67
CA GLY A 308 5.12 -3.14 -10.60
C GLY A 308 6.44 -3.77 -11.05
N LYS A 309 7.00 -3.33 -12.19
CA LYS A 309 8.27 -3.79 -12.75
C LYS A 309 9.46 -3.23 -11.97
N SER A 310 10.55 -3.94 -11.88
CA SER A 310 11.81 -3.44 -11.35
C SER A 310 12.28 -2.20 -12.14
N VAL A 311 12.68 -1.16 -11.39
CA VAL A 311 13.19 0.11 -11.97
C VAL A 311 14.70 0.07 -12.14
N PHE A 312 15.39 -0.58 -11.20
CA PHE A 312 16.84 -0.58 -11.06
C PHE A 312 17.43 -1.97 -11.25
N ASN A 313 18.73 -2.02 -11.57
CA ASN A 313 19.54 -3.23 -11.53
C ASN A 313 20.10 -3.35 -10.13
N TYR A 314 19.33 -3.96 -9.23
CA TYR A 314 19.87 -4.22 -7.90
C TYR A 314 20.68 -5.50 -7.86
N HIS A 315 20.41 -6.42 -8.78
CA HIS A 315 21.15 -7.66 -8.94
C HIS A 315 22.01 -7.56 -10.21
N ASP A 316 23.33 -7.46 -10.04
CA ASP A 316 24.27 -7.44 -11.16
C ASP A 316 24.93 -8.83 -11.29
N GLU A 317 24.58 -9.56 -12.35
CA GLU A 317 25.22 -10.84 -12.71
C GLU A 317 26.59 -10.66 -13.39
N GLY A 318 27.10 -9.43 -13.50
CA GLY A 318 28.46 -9.11 -13.94
C GLY A 318 28.52 -8.33 -15.26
N GLU A 319 29.69 -7.72 -15.51
CA GLU A 319 29.89 -6.83 -16.65
C GLU A 319 29.67 -7.52 -18.01
N GLY A 320 28.61 -7.12 -18.71
CA GLY A 320 28.41 -7.42 -20.13
C GLY A 320 27.18 -8.27 -20.47
N ASN A 321 26.38 -8.71 -19.49
CA ASN A 321 25.05 -9.24 -19.78
C ASN A 321 24.06 -8.07 -20.00
N PRO A 322 23.09 -8.19 -20.94
CA PRO A 322 21.99 -7.24 -20.97
C PRO A 322 21.33 -7.20 -19.59
N THR A 323 20.82 -6.03 -19.23
CA THR A 323 19.99 -5.72 -18.07
C THR A 323 18.82 -6.69 -17.95
N VAL A 324 19.07 -7.90 -17.47
CA VAL A 324 18.02 -8.84 -17.10
C VAL A 324 17.30 -8.18 -15.94
N ARG A 325 15.99 -7.99 -16.09
CA ARG A 325 15.11 -7.48 -15.04
C ARG A 325 14.25 -8.65 -14.59
N ASN A 326 14.57 -9.21 -13.43
CA ASN A 326 13.81 -10.29 -12.81
C ASN A 326 13.49 -9.96 -11.34
N ILE A 327 12.95 -10.91 -10.60
CA ILE A 327 12.52 -10.70 -9.21
C ILE A 327 13.63 -10.20 -8.31
N MET A 328 14.89 -10.62 -8.52
CA MET A 328 16.02 -10.23 -7.69
C MET A 328 16.39 -8.74 -7.88
N ASP A 329 15.98 -8.12 -8.99
CA ASP A 329 16.12 -6.67 -9.23
C ASP A 329 15.03 -5.82 -8.59
N THR A 330 13.96 -6.44 -8.09
CA THR A 330 12.84 -5.69 -7.51
C THR A 330 13.21 -5.05 -6.18
N TYR A 331 14.27 -5.54 -5.52
CA TYR A 331 14.73 -5.08 -4.22
C TYR A 331 16.26 -5.05 -4.07
N LEU A 332 16.73 -4.14 -3.23
CA LEU A 332 18.09 -4.14 -2.69
C LEU A 332 18.05 -4.65 -1.24
N LYS A 333 18.83 -5.67 -0.91
CA LYS A 333 18.92 -6.24 0.45
C LYS A 333 20.07 -5.65 1.26
N LEU A 334 19.76 -5.13 2.44
CA LEU A 334 20.72 -4.76 3.48
C LEU A 334 20.66 -5.80 4.60
N GLN A 335 21.64 -6.70 4.62
CA GLN A 335 21.74 -7.78 5.61
C GLN A 335 22.10 -7.24 7.00
N ASN A 336 21.68 -7.96 8.05
CA ASN A 336 22.00 -7.64 9.45
C ASN A 336 21.67 -6.17 9.80
N SER A 337 20.49 -5.74 9.38
CA SER A 337 20.01 -4.38 9.50
C SER A 337 18.84 -4.26 10.48
N SER A 338 18.51 -3.03 10.85
CA SER A 338 17.33 -2.71 11.64
C SER A 338 16.10 -2.51 10.75
N ILE A 339 14.94 -2.29 11.35
CA ILE A 339 13.75 -1.81 10.63
C ILE A 339 14.14 -0.51 9.88
N PRO A 340 14.04 -0.46 8.54
CA PRO A 340 14.40 0.71 7.78
C PRO A 340 13.37 1.82 7.95
N SER A 341 13.80 3.07 7.80
CA SER A 341 12.88 4.19 7.64
C SER A 341 12.12 4.09 6.31
N GLY A 342 11.04 4.86 6.18
CA GLY A 342 10.47 5.14 4.86
C GLY A 342 11.46 5.90 3.98
N VAL A 343 11.27 5.79 2.68
CA VAL A 343 12.07 6.49 1.68
C VAL A 343 11.83 7.99 1.83
N ARG A 344 12.91 8.76 1.72
CA ARG A 344 12.86 10.22 1.71
C ARG A 344 13.48 10.71 0.42
N VAL A 345 12.65 11.41 -0.36
CA VAL A 345 13.06 12.05 -1.60
C VAL A 345 13.48 13.49 -1.30
N VAL A 346 14.69 13.84 -1.70
CA VAL A 346 15.24 15.19 -1.62
C VAL A 346 15.52 15.66 -3.03
N THR A 347 15.03 16.85 -3.38
CA THR A 347 15.30 17.47 -4.68
C THR A 347 16.20 18.69 -4.51
N ARG A 348 17.27 18.79 -5.30
CA ARG A 348 18.19 19.93 -5.28
C ARG A 348 18.80 20.13 -6.67
N GLY A 349 18.73 21.36 -7.17
CA GLY A 349 19.36 21.73 -8.45
C GLY A 349 18.82 20.95 -9.65
N GLY A 350 17.54 20.55 -9.62
CA GLY A 350 16.92 19.71 -10.66
C GLY A 350 17.21 18.22 -10.52
N HIS A 351 18.01 17.78 -9.55
CA HIS A 351 18.25 16.36 -9.30
C HIS A 351 17.43 15.87 -8.11
N ALA A 352 16.93 14.64 -8.19
CA ALA A 352 16.27 13.98 -7.08
C ALA A 352 17.17 12.89 -6.51
N ALA A 353 17.22 12.82 -5.19
CA ALA A 353 17.96 11.82 -4.44
C ALA A 353 17.01 11.11 -3.46
N GLY A 354 17.07 9.79 -3.40
CA GLY A 354 16.26 8.98 -2.49
C GLY A 354 17.14 8.32 -1.45
N LEU A 355 16.72 8.40 -0.20
CA LEU A 355 17.51 7.98 0.96
C LEU A 355 16.63 7.23 1.96
N ILE A 356 17.23 6.25 2.63
CA ILE A 356 16.66 5.57 3.79
C ILE A 356 17.70 5.50 4.90
N SER A 357 17.23 5.34 6.14
CA SER A 357 18.07 5.03 7.29
C SER A 357 17.81 3.61 7.76
N ALA A 358 18.86 2.81 7.90
CA ALA A 358 18.77 1.46 8.45
C ALA A 358 20.07 1.11 9.19
N GLY A 359 19.98 0.51 10.38
CA GLY A 359 21.14 0.06 11.15
C GLY A 359 22.11 1.18 11.59
N GLY A 360 21.66 2.44 11.63
CA GLY A 360 22.50 3.60 11.95
C GLY A 360 23.27 4.20 10.76
N ALA A 361 23.10 3.65 9.57
CA ALA A 361 23.64 4.20 8.32
C ALA A 361 22.52 4.78 7.45
N VAL A 362 22.89 5.72 6.58
CA VAL A 362 22.05 6.20 5.49
C VAL A 362 22.45 5.47 4.22
N SER A 363 21.48 4.86 3.54
CA SER A 363 21.68 4.17 2.26
C SER A 363 20.83 4.84 1.18
N GLY A 364 21.35 4.85 -0.05
CA GLY A 364 20.65 5.35 -1.21
C GLY A 364 19.69 4.30 -1.78
N VAL A 365 18.64 4.76 -2.46
CA VAL A 365 17.62 3.88 -3.07
C VAL A 365 17.87 3.58 -4.55
N GLY A 366 18.96 4.05 -5.12
CA GLY A 366 19.32 3.79 -6.51
C GLY A 366 20.25 2.58 -6.67
N GLU A 367 20.61 2.28 -7.91
CA GLU A 367 21.62 1.26 -8.26
C GLU A 367 22.93 1.48 -7.48
N ASP A 368 23.62 0.38 -7.17
CA ASP A 368 24.86 0.36 -6.37
C ASP A 368 24.74 1.07 -5.00
N GLN A 369 23.53 1.06 -4.42
CA GLN A 369 23.20 1.82 -3.20
C GLN A 369 23.41 3.34 -3.35
N GLY A 370 23.47 3.82 -4.60
CA GLY A 370 23.53 5.23 -4.95
C GLY A 370 22.24 5.94 -4.59
N THR A 371 22.25 7.27 -4.61
CA THR A 371 21.08 8.05 -4.19
C THR A 371 20.20 8.47 -5.36
N ASN A 372 20.65 8.27 -6.59
CA ASN A 372 20.01 8.82 -7.79
C ASN A 372 18.64 8.20 -8.05
N ILE A 373 17.64 9.04 -8.31
CA ILE A 373 16.29 8.60 -8.68
C ILE A 373 16.07 8.90 -10.18
N PRO A 374 15.58 7.93 -10.98
CA PRO A 374 15.33 8.13 -12.40
C PRO A 374 14.17 9.10 -12.61
N GLY A 375 14.36 10.04 -13.54
CA GLY A 375 13.38 11.06 -13.91
C GLY A 375 14.06 12.25 -14.63
N PRO A 376 13.32 13.02 -15.44
CA PRO A 376 13.84 14.27 -15.98
C PRO A 376 14.16 15.25 -14.83
N PRO A 377 15.08 16.21 -15.00
CA PRO A 377 15.43 17.12 -13.93
C PRO A 377 14.21 17.93 -13.47
N GLY A 378 13.67 17.56 -12.32
CA GLY A 378 12.45 18.12 -11.76
C GLY A 378 12.72 19.38 -10.98
N GLY A 379 12.30 20.53 -11.50
CA GLY A 379 12.17 21.74 -10.68
C GLY A 379 10.93 21.64 -9.81
N VAL A 380 11.08 21.82 -8.49
CA VAL A 380 9.93 22.01 -7.59
C VAL A 380 9.45 23.46 -7.78
N SER A 381 8.24 23.65 -8.31
CA SER A 381 7.58 24.95 -8.27
C SER A 381 6.81 25.03 -6.96
N GLN A 382 7.20 25.94 -6.06
CA GLN A 382 6.42 26.23 -4.87
C GLN A 382 5.07 26.82 -5.29
N ILE A 383 3.98 26.22 -4.82
CA ILE A 383 2.66 26.84 -4.85
C ILE A 383 2.44 27.42 -3.46
N LEU A 384 2.43 28.75 -3.36
CA LEU A 384 2.10 29.45 -2.12
C LEU A 384 0.57 29.40 -1.94
N TRP A 385 0.11 28.77 -0.87
CA TRP A 385 -1.29 28.80 -0.49
C TRP A 385 -1.54 30.06 0.34
N GLU A 386 -2.19 31.06 -0.23
CA GLU A 386 -2.81 32.16 0.51
C GLU A 386 -4.32 31.99 0.44
N THR A 387 -4.94 31.62 1.55
CA THR A 387 -6.38 31.77 1.73
C THR A 387 -6.68 33.26 1.91
N ARG A 388 -7.48 33.85 1.01
CA ARG A 388 -7.98 35.22 1.17
C ARG A 388 -9.14 35.31 2.16
#